data_AF-A0A643BSU2-F1
#
_entry.id   AF-A0A643BSU2-F1
#
_cell.length_a   1.000
_cell.length_b   1.000
_cell.length_c   1.000
_cell.angle_alpha   90.00
_cell.angle_beta   90.00
_cell.angle_gamma   90.00
#
_symmetry.space_group_name_H-M   'P 1'
#
loop_
_entity.id
_entity.type
_entity.pdbx_description
1 polymer ?
#
loop_
_entity_poly.entity_id
_entity_poly.type
_entity_poly.pdbx_seq_one_letter_code
_entity_poly.pdbx_strand_id
1 'polypeptide(L)'
;VTHILNVAYGVENAFLSDFVYKSISILDLPETNILSYFPECFEFIEQAKMKDGVVLVHCNAGVSRAAAIIIGFLMNSEEISFTSAFSLVKNARPSICPNAGFVEQLRTYQEGKESNKCDKIQELEETTVPELHSS
;
A
#
# COMPACT_ATOMS: atom_id res chain seq x y z
N VAL A 1 -13.84 5.40 -13.60
CA VAL A 1 -13.69 5.24 -12.13
C VAL A 1 -14.99 4.66 -11.62
N THR A 2 -14.93 3.67 -10.74
CA THR A 2 -16.11 2.95 -10.17
C THR A 2 -16.13 2.98 -8.64
N HIS A 3 -14.94 3.09 -8.03
CA HIS A 3 -14.73 3.08 -6.60
C HIS A 3 -13.89 4.28 -6.20
N ILE A 4 -14.14 4.83 -5.02
CA ILE A 4 -13.38 5.94 -4.47
C ILE A 4 -12.94 5.60 -3.04
N LEU A 5 -11.62 5.63 -2.83
CA LEU A 5 -11.00 5.52 -1.52
C LEU A 5 -10.60 6.93 -1.07
N ASN A 6 -11.40 7.50 -0.18
CA ASN A 6 -11.16 8.81 0.42
C ASN A 6 -10.33 8.64 1.70
N VAL A 7 -9.04 9.00 1.66
CA VAL A 7 -8.14 8.99 2.82
C VAL A 7 -7.89 10.38 3.41
N ALA A 8 -8.76 11.34 3.12
CA ALA A 8 -8.67 12.69 3.63
C ALA A 8 -9.29 12.83 5.04
N TYR A 9 -8.68 13.69 5.84
CA TYR A 9 -9.30 14.17 7.07
C TYR A 9 -10.23 15.35 6.73
N GLY A 10 -11.46 15.29 7.24
CA GLY A 10 -12.43 16.39 7.15
C GLY A 10 -13.00 16.67 5.75
N VAL A 11 -12.94 15.71 4.82
CA VAL A 11 -13.50 15.84 3.47
C VAL A 11 -14.62 14.83 3.31
N GLU A 12 -15.82 15.33 3.03
CA GLU A 12 -16.98 14.50 2.74
C GLU A 12 -16.95 13.97 1.30
N ASN A 13 -17.63 12.84 1.08
CA ASN A 13 -17.77 12.27 -0.25
C ASN A 13 -18.82 13.06 -1.04
N ALA A 14 -18.50 13.41 -2.28
CA ALA A 14 -19.46 13.93 -3.26
C ALA A 14 -20.08 12.77 -4.06
N PHE A 15 -21.11 13.01 -4.89
CA PHE A 15 -21.57 12.01 -5.89
C PHE A 15 -21.88 10.60 -5.31
N LEU A 16 -22.55 10.54 -4.15
CA LEU A 16 -22.75 9.30 -3.38
C LEU A 16 -23.49 8.18 -4.15
N SER A 17 -24.26 8.55 -5.18
CA SER A 17 -25.01 7.60 -6.01
C SER A 17 -24.20 7.03 -7.17
N ASP A 18 -23.05 7.64 -7.50
CA ASP A 18 -22.32 7.33 -8.74
C ASP A 18 -21.15 6.37 -8.51
N PHE A 19 -20.67 6.25 -7.27
CA PHE A 19 -19.47 5.47 -6.93
C PHE A 19 -19.63 4.68 -5.64
N VAL A 20 -18.89 3.59 -5.54
CA VAL A 20 -18.72 2.86 -4.27
C VAL A 20 -17.62 3.55 -3.46
N TYR A 21 -17.94 3.97 -2.23
CA TYR A 21 -17.01 4.70 -1.38
C TYR A 21 -16.45 3.86 -0.24
N LYS A 22 -15.19 4.13 0.09
CA LYS A 22 -14.61 3.84 1.41
C LYS A 22 -13.91 5.10 1.92
N SER A 23 -14.22 5.51 3.14
CA SER A 23 -13.67 6.71 3.76
C SER A 23 -12.88 6.33 5.01
N ILE A 24 -11.61 6.68 5.03
CA ILE A 24 -10.68 6.41 6.13
C ILE A 24 -10.04 7.74 6.51
N SER A 25 -10.34 8.27 7.68
CA SER A 25 -9.86 9.58 8.09
C SER A 25 -8.40 9.49 8.55
N ILE A 26 -7.47 9.92 7.68
CA ILE A 26 -6.02 9.90 7.98
C ILE A 26 -5.50 11.34 8.12
N LEU A 27 -4.84 11.63 9.24
CA LEU A 27 -4.12 12.89 9.46
C LEU A 27 -2.82 12.93 8.65
N ASP A 28 -2.45 14.10 8.14
CA ASP A 28 -1.22 14.29 7.36
C ASP A 28 -0.04 14.70 8.25
N LEU A 29 0.18 13.93 9.31
CA LEU A 29 1.22 14.21 10.31
C LEU A 29 2.29 13.12 10.26
N PRO A 30 3.59 13.46 10.41
CA PRO A 30 4.68 12.48 10.43
C PRO A 30 4.49 11.36 11.47
N GLU A 31 3.82 11.67 12.59
CA GLU A 31 3.57 10.74 13.71
C GLU A 31 2.37 9.81 13.46
N THR A 32 1.57 10.09 12.42
CA THR A 32 0.45 9.21 12.07
C THR A 32 1.00 7.88 11.56
N ASN A 33 0.61 6.78 12.20
CA ASN A 33 0.97 5.44 11.73
C ASN A 33 0.17 5.13 10.46
N ILE A 34 0.76 5.32 9.28
CA ILE A 34 0.07 5.08 8.01
C ILE A 34 -0.02 3.58 7.69
N LEU A 35 0.94 2.79 8.17
CA LEU A 35 1.01 1.35 7.91
C LEU A 35 -0.19 0.61 8.49
N SER A 36 -0.76 1.08 9.61
CA SER A 36 -1.96 0.46 10.20
C SER A 36 -3.19 0.52 9.30
N TYR A 37 -3.23 1.43 8.32
CA TYR A 37 -4.35 1.55 7.37
C TYR A 37 -4.15 0.72 6.11
N PHE A 38 -2.97 0.14 5.90
CA PHE A 38 -2.65 -0.61 4.68
C PHE A 38 -3.59 -1.80 4.45
N PRO A 39 -3.86 -2.70 5.43
CA PRO A 39 -4.72 -3.85 5.18
C PRO A 39 -6.10 -3.42 4.66
N GLU A 40 -6.69 -2.42 5.31
CA GLU A 40 -8.02 -1.92 4.99
C GLU A 40 -8.09 -1.20 3.63
N CYS A 41 -7.05 -0.43 3.29
CA CYS A 41 -6.94 0.27 2.01
C CYS A 41 -6.68 -0.70 0.86
N PHE A 42 -5.75 -1.64 1.04
CA PHE A 42 -5.35 -2.58 -0.01
C PHE A 42 -6.49 -3.54 -0.32
N GLU A 43 -7.20 -4.02 0.69
CA GLU A 43 -8.38 -4.86 0.50
C GLU A 43 -9.42 -4.16 -0.39
N PHE A 44 -9.71 -2.88 -0.14
CA PHE A 44 -10.67 -2.13 -0.96
C PHE A 44 -10.19 -1.98 -2.42
N ILE A 45 -8.89 -1.73 -2.61
CA ILE A 45 -8.30 -1.60 -3.95
C ILE A 45 -8.37 -2.94 -4.70
N GLU A 46 -7.99 -4.03 -4.05
CA GLU A 46 -8.01 -5.38 -4.66
C GLU A 46 -9.43 -5.86 -4.95
N GLN A 47 -10.38 -5.67 -4.03
CA GLN A 47 -11.78 -6.07 -4.25
C GLN A 47 -12.42 -5.34 -5.44
N ALA A 48 -12.09 -4.07 -5.65
CA ALA A 48 -12.53 -3.33 -6.83
C ALA A 48 -11.86 -3.85 -8.10
N LYS A 49 -10.54 -4.09 -8.06
CA LYS A 49 -9.77 -4.64 -9.19
C LYS A 49 -10.26 -6.02 -9.61
N MET A 50 -10.62 -6.91 -8.67
CA MET A 50 -11.19 -8.23 -8.95
C MET A 50 -12.54 -8.19 -9.68
N LYS A 51 -13.23 -7.04 -9.65
CA LYS A 51 -14.51 -6.81 -10.34
C LYS A 51 -14.33 -5.96 -11.61
N ASP A 52 -13.12 -5.92 -12.16
CA ASP A 52 -12.72 -5.07 -13.29
C ASP A 52 -13.02 -3.58 -13.06
N GLY A 53 -13.02 -3.17 -11.79
CA GLY A 53 -13.26 -1.79 -11.37
C GLY A 53 -12.00 -0.93 -11.41
N VAL A 54 -12.21 0.39 -11.50
CA VAL A 54 -11.17 1.41 -11.37
C VAL A 54 -11.36 2.18 -10.07
N VAL A 55 -10.31 2.28 -9.26
CA VAL A 55 -10.30 2.99 -7.98
C VAL A 55 -9.61 4.34 -8.10
N LEU A 56 -10.27 5.41 -7.64
CA LEU A 56 -9.63 6.68 -7.36
C LEU A 56 -9.27 6.74 -5.88
N VAL A 57 -7.98 6.83 -5.55
CA VAL A 57 -7.52 7.07 -4.18
C VAL A 57 -7.16 8.56 -4.05
N HIS A 58 -7.80 9.28 -3.13
CA HIS A 58 -7.54 10.70 -2.93
C HIS A 58 -7.42 11.08 -1.45
N CYS A 59 -6.75 12.20 -1.20
CA CYS A 59 -6.75 12.88 0.10
C CYS A 59 -7.19 14.35 -0.11
N ASN A 60 -6.74 15.30 0.71
CA ASN A 60 -7.07 16.72 0.50
C ASN A 60 -6.38 17.30 -0.75
N ALA A 61 -5.06 17.08 -0.90
CA ALA A 61 -4.26 17.66 -2.00
C ALA A 61 -3.76 16.62 -3.03
N GLY A 62 -3.92 15.32 -2.74
CA GLY A 62 -3.32 14.26 -3.54
C GLY A 62 -1.78 14.35 -3.58
N VAL A 63 -1.16 14.79 -2.48
CA VAL A 63 0.30 14.99 -2.38
C VAL A 63 0.94 13.96 -1.46
N SER A 64 0.39 13.77 -0.25
CA SER A 64 1.02 12.97 0.80
C SER A 64 0.29 11.65 1.10
N ARG A 65 -0.79 11.66 1.90
CA ARG A 65 -1.53 10.43 2.32
C ARG A 65 -1.89 9.47 1.17
N ALA A 66 -2.63 9.96 0.17
CA ALA A 66 -3.03 9.12 -0.96
C ALA A 66 -1.82 8.57 -1.74
N ALA A 67 -0.77 9.37 -1.90
CA ALA A 67 0.46 8.92 -2.55
C ALA A 67 1.14 7.81 -1.73
N ALA A 68 1.24 7.98 -0.40
CA ALA A 68 1.83 6.98 0.48
C ALA A 68 1.04 5.66 0.50
N ILE A 69 -0.30 5.72 0.48
CA ILE A 69 -1.15 4.52 0.34
C ILE A 69 -0.87 3.80 -0.99
N ILE A 70 -0.80 4.52 -2.11
CA ILE A 70 -0.52 3.91 -3.42
C ILE A 70 0.90 3.35 -3.50
N ILE A 71 1.90 4.05 -2.94
CA ILE A 71 3.28 3.53 -2.89
C ILE A 71 3.31 2.22 -2.10
N GLY A 72 2.73 2.19 -0.89
CA GLY A 72 2.63 0.98 -0.08
C GLY A 72 1.88 -0.14 -0.81
N PHE A 73 0.80 0.19 -1.52
CA PHE A 73 0.03 -0.78 -2.30
C PHE A 73 0.85 -1.41 -3.43
N LEU A 74 1.62 -0.62 -4.18
CA LEU A 74 2.49 -1.12 -5.24
C LEU A 74 3.62 -1.98 -4.68
N MET A 75 4.26 -1.56 -3.58
CA MET A 75 5.24 -2.38 -2.87
C MET A 75 4.65 -3.72 -2.41
N ASN A 76 3.38 -3.73 -2.01
CA ASN A 76 2.71 -4.94 -1.57
C ASN A 76 2.31 -5.85 -2.73
N SER A 77 1.67 -5.31 -3.76
CA SER A 77 1.03 -6.08 -4.83
C SER A 77 1.98 -6.48 -5.95
N GLU A 78 3.02 -5.67 -6.21
CA GLU A 78 3.99 -5.91 -7.28
C GLU A 78 5.34 -6.43 -6.76
N GLU A 79 5.50 -6.55 -5.42
CA GLU A 79 6.76 -6.99 -4.78
C GLU A 79 7.98 -6.16 -5.20
N ILE A 80 7.79 -4.86 -5.40
CA ILE A 80 8.83 -3.90 -5.79
C ILE A 80 9.33 -3.07 -4.60
N SER A 81 10.56 -2.57 -4.71
CA SER A 81 11.15 -1.69 -3.69
C SER A 81 10.38 -0.37 -3.53
N PHE A 82 10.52 0.26 -2.37
CA PHE A 82 10.08 1.63 -2.10
C PHE A 82 10.55 2.60 -3.17
N THR A 83 11.83 2.56 -3.56
CA THR A 83 12.40 3.45 -4.57
C THR A 83 11.71 3.28 -5.93
N SER A 84 11.45 2.03 -6.33
CA SER A 84 10.75 1.70 -7.57
C SER A 84 9.29 2.19 -7.52
N ALA A 85 8.55 1.85 -6.46
CA ALA A 85 7.16 2.26 -6.27
C ALA A 85 7.01 3.78 -6.22
N PHE A 86 7.87 4.46 -5.43
CA PHE A 86 7.90 5.92 -5.36
C PHE A 86 8.12 6.54 -6.73
N SER A 87 9.09 6.03 -7.50
CA SER A 87 9.40 6.52 -8.85
C SER A 87 8.22 6.34 -9.81
N LEU A 88 7.53 5.20 -9.78
CA LEU A 88 6.34 4.97 -10.60
C LEU A 88 5.24 5.99 -10.30
N VAL A 89 4.93 6.21 -9.02
CA VAL A 89 3.90 7.18 -8.63
C VAL A 89 4.34 8.62 -8.92
N LYS A 90 5.63 8.95 -8.73
CA LYS A 90 6.18 10.28 -9.03
C LYS A 90 6.14 10.60 -10.52
N ASN A 91 6.42 9.61 -11.37
CA ASN A 91 6.33 9.77 -12.81
C ASN A 91 4.88 9.97 -13.28
N ALA A 92 3.92 9.23 -12.69
CA ALA A 92 2.50 9.39 -12.99
C ALA A 92 1.92 10.71 -12.45
N ARG A 93 2.44 11.19 -11.30
CA ARG A 93 2.01 12.43 -10.65
C ARG A 93 3.22 13.17 -10.05
N PRO A 94 3.84 14.11 -10.80
CA PRO A 94 5.04 14.82 -10.35
C PRO A 94 4.88 15.62 -9.04
N SER A 95 3.66 15.95 -8.64
CA SER A 95 3.40 16.71 -7.41
C SER A 95 3.41 15.88 -6.13
N ILE A 96 3.54 14.54 -6.18
CA ILE A 96 3.58 13.77 -4.94
C ILE A 96 4.77 14.17 -4.08
N CYS A 97 4.52 14.23 -2.78
CA CYS A 97 5.50 14.48 -1.73
C CYS A 97 4.90 13.96 -0.40
N PRO A 98 4.94 12.65 -0.15
CA PRO A 98 4.65 12.10 1.18
C PRO A 98 5.45 12.82 2.26
N ASN A 99 4.83 13.07 3.41
CA ASN A 99 5.57 13.66 4.53
C ASN A 99 6.71 12.73 4.99
N ALA A 100 7.71 13.29 5.68
CA ALA A 100 8.91 12.55 6.06
C ALA A 100 8.61 11.30 6.91
N GLY A 101 7.65 11.38 7.84
CA GLY A 101 7.25 10.24 8.68
C GLY A 101 6.65 9.09 7.86
N PHE A 102 5.84 9.39 6.85
CA PHE A 102 5.33 8.36 5.93
C PHE A 102 6.43 7.76 5.07
N VAL A 103 7.41 8.56 4.63
CA VAL A 103 8.55 8.05 3.88
C VAL A 103 9.37 7.08 4.73
N GLU A 104 9.68 7.41 5.99
CA GLU A 104 10.39 6.49 6.89
C GLU A 104 9.58 5.22 7.14
N GLN A 105 8.28 5.35 7.42
CA GLN A 105 7.41 4.19 7.63
C GLN A 105 7.35 3.27 6.40
N LEU A 106 7.32 3.83 5.18
CA LEU A 106 7.35 3.03 3.94
C LEU A 106 8.69 2.29 3.77
N ARG A 107 9.82 2.88 4.18
CA ARG A 107 11.12 2.17 4.17
C ARG A 107 11.15 1.03 5.18
N THR A 108 10.71 1.29 6.41
CA THR A 108 10.58 0.23 7.44
C THR A 108 9.64 -0.89 6.99
N TYR A 109 8.57 -0.55 6.27
CA TYR A 109 7.67 -1.55 5.69
C TYR A 109 8.39 -2.46 4.67
N GLN A 110 9.30 -1.92 3.86
CA GLN A 110 10.14 -2.74 2.97
C GLN A 110 11.05 -3.70 3.75
N GLU A 111 11.74 -3.20 4.77
CA GLU A 111 12.66 -4.02 5.60
C GLU A 111 11.91 -5.21 6.23
N GLY A 112 10.73 -4.96 6.80
CA GLY A 112 9.90 -6.02 7.36
C GLY A 112 9.44 -7.06 6.32
N LYS A 113 9.22 -6.65 5.06
CA LYS A 113 8.91 -7.58 3.96
C LYS A 113 10.12 -8.44 3.56
N GLU A 114 11.33 -7.88 3.60
CA GLU A 114 12.56 -8.60 3.29
C GLU A 114 12.91 -9.64 4.36
N SER A 115 12.73 -9.31 5.65
CA SER A 115 12.90 -10.29 6.75
C SER A 115 11.94 -11.47 6.62
N ASN A 116 10.66 -11.21 6.38
CA ASN A 116 9.65 -12.27 6.17
C ASN A 116 9.93 -13.13 4.92
N LYS A 117 10.66 -12.60 3.93
CA LYS A 117 11.08 -13.36 2.74
C LYS A 117 12.25 -14.28 3.07
N CYS A 118 13.20 -13.84 3.89
CA CYS A 118 14.31 -14.66 4.37
C CYS A 118 13.82 -15.85 5.21
N ASP A 119 12.87 -15.61 6.12
CA ASP A 119 12.28 -16.65 6.97
C ASP A 119 11.59 -17.74 6.13
N LYS A 120 10.83 -17.33 5.10
CA LYS A 120 10.19 -18.28 4.16
C LYS A 120 11.18 -19.06 3.30
N ILE A 121 12.32 -18.48 2.95
CA ILE A 121 13.36 -19.19 2.19
C ILE A 121 14.01 -20.26 3.07
N GLN A 122 14.25 -19.97 4.36
CA GLN A 122 14.81 -20.96 5.30
C GLN A 122 13.87 -22.15 5.55
N GLU A 123 12.56 -21.91 5.71
CA GLU A 123 11.56 -22.99 5.84
C GLU A 123 11.45 -23.89 4.57
N LEU A 124 11.63 -23.29 3.39
CA LEU A 124 11.64 -24.04 2.12
C LEU A 124 12.92 -24.86 1.93
N GLU A 125 14.06 -24.40 2.44
CA GLU A 125 15.33 -25.14 2.37
C GLU A 125 15.38 -26.32 3.35
N GLU A 126 14.75 -26.22 4.53
CA GLU A 126 14.69 -27.29 5.54
C GLU A 126 13.78 -28.47 5.15
N THR A 127 12.82 -28.28 4.24
CA THR A 127 11.88 -29.35 3.81
C THR A 127 12.39 -30.19 2.64
N THR A 128 13.53 -29.85 2.06
CA THR A 128 14.09 -30.53 0.86
C THR A 128 15.20 -31.55 1.12
N VAL A 129 15.53 -31.91 2.36
CA VAL A 129 16.50 -32.99 2.63
C VAL A 129 15.77 -34.35 2.61
N PRO A 130 15.94 -35.23 1.61
CA PRO A 130 15.45 -36.59 1.71
C PRO A 130 16.38 -37.32 2.70
N GLU A 131 15.82 -37.87 3.77
CA GLU A 131 16.53 -38.84 4.61
C GLU A 131 16.94 -40.04 3.73
N LEU A 132 18.20 -40.06 3.32
CA LEU A 132 18.86 -41.25 2.81
C LEU A 132 20.05 -41.55 3.72
N HIS A 133 19.73 -42.10 4.90
CA HIS A 133 20.69 -42.88 5.66
C HIS A 133 20.08 -44.22 6.08
N SER A 134 20.73 -45.28 5.59
CA SER A 134 20.84 -46.65 6.16
C SER A 134 19.56 -47.49 6.25
N SER A 135 19.49 -48.72 5.72
CA SER A 135 20.51 -49.77 5.55
C SER A 135 20.20 -50.69 4.38
#